data_AF-C8N707-F1
#
_entry.id   AF-C8N707-F1
#
_cell.length_a   1.000
_cell.length_b   1.000
_cell.length_c   1.000
_cell.angle_alpha   90.00
_cell.angle_beta   90.00
_cell.angle_gamma   90.00
#
_symmetry.space_group_name_H-M   'P 1'
#
loop_
_entity.id
_entity.type
_entity.pdbx_description
1 polymer ?
#
loop_
_entity_poly.entity_id
_entity_poly.type
_entity_poly.pdbx_seq_one_letter_code
_entity_poly.pdbx_strand_id
1 'polypeptide(L)'
;MALGVLAAAAMLGKYFSGVLLLSLFLISLLRPWRSWYASPHPYVALAVFAALLAPHVYWEWTLDFPFRQYLSGKFAGGDGAARMATFALSAFYYWALPWLLFAWLWRRWQRHATVLAPVFPHTSLVALTLLPAAITLALHVLLGIHLTTHWAIPLWFALPALFTLWLLPKLPEAPLWPQARRAVYGVALLILVGSAGYVTSTALRGKSSYYYSRQALVAAVEAAFAERYPGATLRWVGGTWAESASFAFFAPSHPRALPGVPDAMPALVNPHPTWAREHGAIFCTGTYGTGDDAACEMQAEAWLAARGAAVLRQEIVYRAQGWRYPRPQEKRAVVYWVAPLRQ
;
A
#
# COMPACT_ATOMS: atom_id res chain seq x y z
N MET A 1 17.99 -15.19 17.42
CA MET A 1 16.60 -15.67 17.30
C MET A 1 15.62 -14.55 16.98
N ALA A 2 15.45 -13.52 17.83
CA ALA A 2 14.49 -12.43 17.60
C ALA A 2 14.61 -11.75 16.21
N LEU A 3 15.83 -11.48 15.73
CA LEU A 3 16.06 -10.93 14.40
C LEU A 3 15.47 -11.81 13.27
N GLY A 4 15.62 -13.13 13.36
CA GLY A 4 15.07 -14.06 12.36
C GLY A 4 13.55 -14.07 12.34
N VAL A 5 12.92 -14.02 13.52
CA VAL A 5 11.46 -13.92 13.66
C VAL A 5 10.95 -12.60 13.07
N LEU A 6 11.56 -11.47 13.43
CA LEU A 6 11.18 -10.16 12.94
C LEU A 6 11.40 -10.01 11.42
N ALA A 7 12.50 -10.57 10.89
CA ALA A 7 12.75 -10.59 9.46
C ALA A 7 11.70 -11.41 8.70
N ALA A 8 11.29 -12.57 9.23
CA ALA A 8 10.27 -13.41 8.62
C ALA A 8 8.90 -12.69 8.66
N ALA A 9 8.52 -12.14 9.82
CA ALA A 9 7.30 -11.35 9.96
C ALA A 9 7.27 -10.14 9.02
N ALA A 10 8.40 -9.44 8.86
CA ALA A 10 8.51 -8.31 7.94
C ALA A 10 8.33 -8.74 6.47
N MET A 11 8.92 -9.87 6.06
CA MET A 11 8.76 -10.42 4.71
C MET A 11 7.33 -10.88 4.43
N LEU A 12 6.70 -11.59 5.38
CA LEU A 12 5.30 -12.02 5.29
C LEU A 12 4.32 -10.85 5.28
N GLY A 13 4.63 -9.77 6.00
CA GLY A 13 3.82 -8.55 6.00
C GLY A 13 3.96 -7.75 4.71
N LYS A 14 5.17 -7.61 4.18
CA LYS A 14 5.44 -6.90 2.92
C LYS A 14 6.77 -7.33 2.30
N TYR A 15 6.75 -7.86 1.08
CA TYR A 15 7.98 -8.26 0.37
C TYR A 15 8.98 -7.12 0.14
N PHE A 16 8.52 -5.88 0.13
CA PHE A 16 9.40 -4.71 0.07
C PHE A 16 10.42 -4.67 1.23
N SER A 17 10.13 -5.33 2.36
CA SER A 17 11.08 -5.52 3.47
C SER A 17 12.37 -6.21 3.05
N GLY A 18 12.39 -6.94 1.92
CA GLY A 18 13.61 -7.51 1.34
C GLY A 18 14.69 -6.45 1.04
N VAL A 19 14.29 -5.24 0.65
CA VAL A 19 15.21 -4.10 0.45
C VAL A 19 15.88 -3.68 1.77
N LEU A 20 15.12 -3.66 2.86
CA LEU A 20 15.66 -3.38 4.20
C LEU A 20 16.61 -4.49 4.66
N LEU A 21 16.22 -5.75 4.51
CA LEU A 21 17.05 -6.89 4.88
C LEU A 21 18.35 -6.94 4.08
N LEU A 22 18.29 -6.64 2.77
CA LEU A 22 19.49 -6.50 1.94
C LEU A 22 20.36 -5.34 2.41
N SER A 23 19.78 -4.20 2.76
CA SER A 23 20.53 -3.06 3.32
C SER A 23 21.26 -3.44 4.61
N LEU A 24 20.57 -4.12 5.54
CA LEU A 24 21.16 -4.60 6.79
C LEU A 24 22.28 -5.62 6.55
N PHE A 25 22.08 -6.53 5.59
CA PHE A 25 23.11 -7.48 5.17
C PHE A 25 24.36 -6.77 4.63
N LEU A 26 24.19 -5.80 3.73
CA LEU A 26 25.33 -5.02 3.20
C LEU A 26 26.07 -4.25 4.29
N ILE A 27 25.34 -3.67 5.26
CA ILE A 27 25.93 -3.00 6.42
C ILE A 27 26.71 -4.00 7.30
N SER A 28 26.19 -5.21 7.51
CA SER A 28 26.85 -6.21 8.36
C SER A 28 28.15 -6.74 7.76
N LEU A 29 28.40 -6.57 6.45
CA LEU A 29 29.67 -6.91 5.81
C LEU A 29 30.82 -5.94 6.17
N LEU A 30 30.49 -4.75 6.68
CA LEU A 30 31.45 -3.70 7.03
C LEU A 30 31.87 -3.81 8.50
N ARG A 31 33.03 -3.22 8.85
CA ARG A 31 33.44 -3.09 10.27
C ARG A 31 32.54 -2.05 10.98
N PRO A 32 32.22 -2.24 12.28
CA PRO A 32 32.68 -3.32 13.17
C PRO A 32 31.87 -4.62 13.06
N TRP A 33 30.77 -4.63 12.33
CA TRP A 33 29.76 -5.71 12.33
C TRP A 33 30.22 -7.01 11.71
N ARG A 34 31.19 -6.99 10.79
CA ARG A 34 31.72 -8.20 10.15
C ARG A 34 32.17 -9.27 11.14
N SER A 35 32.61 -8.89 12.35
CA SER A 35 33.01 -9.85 13.39
C SER A 35 31.85 -10.73 13.87
N TRP A 36 30.60 -10.32 13.70
CA TRP A 36 29.42 -11.10 14.09
C TRP A 36 29.33 -12.46 13.40
N TYR A 37 29.86 -12.56 12.18
CA TYR A 37 29.92 -13.83 11.44
C TYR A 37 30.89 -14.85 12.05
N ALA A 38 31.75 -14.46 13.00
CA ALA A 38 32.53 -15.42 13.78
C ALA A 38 31.70 -16.10 14.88
N SER A 39 30.50 -15.60 15.18
CA SER A 39 29.61 -16.14 16.20
C SER A 39 28.48 -16.97 15.58
N PRO A 40 27.84 -17.88 16.34
CA PRO A 40 26.72 -18.67 15.83
C PRO A 40 25.43 -17.84 15.62
N HIS A 41 25.31 -16.67 16.23
CA HIS A 41 24.09 -15.86 16.27
C HIS A 41 23.47 -15.50 14.90
N PRO A 42 24.21 -14.96 13.91
CA PRO A 42 23.64 -14.65 12.60
C PRO A 42 23.13 -15.89 11.87
N TYR A 43 23.80 -17.04 12.02
CA TYR A 43 23.39 -18.30 11.40
C TYR A 43 22.12 -18.85 12.04
N VAL A 44 22.00 -18.78 13.38
CA VAL A 44 20.75 -19.12 14.08
C VAL A 44 19.61 -18.19 13.66
N ALA A 45 19.87 -16.90 13.48
CA ALA A 45 18.86 -15.96 12.99
C ALA A 45 18.41 -16.31 11.56
N LEU A 46 19.34 -16.65 10.66
CA LEU A 46 19.05 -17.08 9.30
C LEU A 46 18.26 -18.39 9.26
N ALA A 47 18.63 -19.38 10.07
CA ALA A 47 17.93 -20.65 10.17
C ALA A 47 16.49 -20.46 10.65
N VAL A 48 16.27 -19.63 11.67
CA VAL A 48 14.91 -19.28 12.15
C VAL A 48 14.12 -18.54 11.08
N PHE A 49 14.73 -17.58 10.39
CA PHE A 49 14.10 -16.87 9.28
C PHE A 49 13.65 -17.84 8.18
N ALA A 50 14.54 -18.72 7.73
CA ALA A 50 14.24 -19.71 6.70
C ALA A 50 13.14 -20.68 7.12
N ALA A 51 13.19 -21.20 8.35
CA ALA A 51 12.19 -22.11 8.88
C ALA A 51 10.79 -21.47 8.94
N LEU A 52 10.70 -20.20 9.34
CA LEU A 52 9.42 -19.48 9.42
C LEU A 52 8.89 -19.04 8.04
N LEU A 53 9.78 -18.79 7.08
CA LEU A 53 9.38 -18.42 5.71
C LEU A 53 9.08 -19.65 4.84
N ALA A 54 9.59 -20.84 5.20
CA ALA A 54 9.44 -22.07 4.42
C ALA A 54 7.99 -22.44 4.07
N PRO A 55 7.00 -22.37 4.99
CA PRO A 55 5.60 -22.66 4.65
C PRO A 55 5.07 -21.72 3.56
N HIS A 56 5.49 -20.46 3.59
CA HIS A 56 5.09 -19.45 2.61
C HIS A 56 5.76 -19.66 1.25
N VAL A 57 7.05 -20.01 1.23
CA VAL A 57 7.75 -20.37 -0.02
C VAL A 57 7.14 -21.62 -0.65
N TYR A 58 6.77 -22.61 0.17
CA TYR A 58 6.06 -23.80 -0.29
C TYR A 58 4.70 -23.45 -0.89
N TRP A 59 3.93 -22.56 -0.23
CA TRP A 59 2.64 -22.07 -0.74
C TRP A 59 2.78 -21.29 -2.06
N GLU A 60 3.79 -20.43 -2.20
CA GLU A 60 4.08 -19.76 -3.49
C GLU A 60 4.40 -20.80 -4.57
N TRP A 61 5.20 -21.82 -4.25
CA TRP A 61 5.58 -22.86 -5.21
C TRP A 61 4.38 -23.69 -5.69
N THR A 62 3.47 -24.07 -4.79
CA THR A 62 2.28 -24.87 -5.16
C THR A 62 1.28 -24.11 -6.02
N LEU A 63 1.36 -22.77 -6.06
CA LEU A 63 0.48 -21.91 -6.86
C LEU A 63 1.21 -21.22 -8.04
N ASP A 64 2.37 -21.75 -8.45
CA ASP A 64 3.22 -21.20 -9.53
C ASP A 64 3.61 -19.73 -9.31
N PHE A 65 3.98 -19.41 -8.08
CA PHE A 65 4.45 -18.10 -7.61
C PHE A 65 3.52 -16.94 -7.99
N PRO A 66 2.34 -16.80 -7.33
CA PRO A 66 1.45 -15.64 -7.46
C PRO A 66 2.17 -14.28 -7.46
N PHE A 67 3.23 -14.15 -6.67
CA PHE A 67 4.05 -12.94 -6.63
C PHE A 67 4.62 -12.54 -8.00
N ARG A 68 4.95 -13.51 -8.88
CA ARG A 68 5.48 -13.22 -10.23
C ARG A 68 4.46 -12.50 -11.09
N GLN A 69 3.18 -12.86 -11.00
CA GLN A 69 2.11 -12.18 -11.72
C GLN A 69 1.89 -10.75 -11.20
N TYR A 70 2.03 -10.55 -9.89
CA TYR A 70 2.04 -9.21 -9.32
C TYR A 70 3.23 -8.38 -9.81
N LEU A 71 4.43 -8.97 -9.84
CA LEU A 71 5.66 -8.29 -10.21
C LEU A 71 5.75 -8.03 -11.73
N SER A 72 5.25 -8.92 -12.57
CA SER A 72 5.18 -8.73 -14.03
C SER A 72 4.40 -7.48 -14.41
N GLY A 73 3.28 -7.23 -13.72
CA GLY A 73 2.52 -5.98 -13.85
C GLY A 73 3.28 -4.71 -13.40
N LYS A 74 4.43 -4.86 -12.72
CA LYS A 74 5.33 -3.75 -12.35
C LYS A 74 6.50 -3.55 -13.32
N PHE A 75 6.77 -4.46 -14.24
CA PHE A 75 7.81 -4.30 -15.26
C PHE A 75 7.31 -3.66 -16.56
N ALA A 76 5.99 -3.50 -16.72
CA ALA A 76 5.34 -3.21 -18.00
C ALA A 76 5.39 -1.73 -18.47
N GLY A 77 6.48 -1.01 -18.23
CA GLY A 77 6.61 0.34 -18.76
C GLY A 77 7.82 1.12 -18.25
N GLY A 78 8.24 2.07 -19.08
CA GLY A 78 9.27 3.02 -18.73
C GLY A 78 8.68 4.15 -17.89
N ASP A 79 9.16 4.33 -16.66
CA ASP A 79 8.95 5.59 -15.99
C ASP A 79 9.86 6.64 -16.61
N GLY A 80 9.29 7.78 -17.01
CA GLY A 80 10.09 8.91 -17.49
C GLY A 80 11.01 9.46 -16.37
N ALA A 81 12.11 10.11 -16.76
CA ALA A 81 13.11 10.67 -15.85
C ALA A 81 12.51 11.57 -14.74
N ALA A 82 11.38 12.24 -15.01
CA ALA A 82 10.65 13.04 -14.03
C ALA A 82 10.13 12.23 -12.84
N ARG A 83 9.63 11.00 -13.06
CA ARG A 83 9.16 10.11 -11.98
C ARG A 83 10.33 9.60 -11.16
N MET A 84 11.44 9.24 -11.82
CA MET A 84 12.67 8.85 -11.14
C MET A 84 13.20 9.98 -10.26
N ALA A 85 13.28 11.21 -10.78
CA ALA A 85 13.68 12.39 -10.01
C ALA A 85 12.72 12.65 -8.84
N THR A 86 11.40 12.55 -9.07
CA THR A 86 10.40 12.65 -8.00
C THR A 86 10.66 11.60 -6.93
N PHE A 87 10.85 10.33 -7.29
CA PHE A 87 11.13 9.27 -6.32
C PHE A 87 12.41 9.52 -5.51
N ALA A 88 13.49 9.94 -6.18
CA ALA A 88 14.76 10.27 -5.52
C ALA A 88 14.61 11.42 -4.51
N LEU A 89 13.75 12.41 -4.82
CA LEU A 89 13.48 13.55 -3.94
C LEU A 89 12.45 13.26 -2.84
N SER A 90 11.96 12.02 -2.72
CA SER A 90 10.99 11.62 -1.69
C SER A 90 11.47 11.86 -0.27
N ALA A 91 12.77 11.79 -0.03
CA ALA A 91 13.38 12.14 1.26
C ALA A 91 13.06 13.57 1.68
N PHE A 92 12.84 14.48 0.73
CA PHE A 92 12.62 15.89 1.01
C PHE A 92 11.15 16.21 1.14
N TYR A 93 10.30 15.79 0.20
CA TYR A 93 8.88 16.18 0.26
C TYR A 93 8.05 15.33 1.24
N TYR A 94 8.39 14.05 1.48
CA TYR A 94 7.74 13.29 2.56
C TYR A 94 8.18 13.73 3.96
N TRP A 95 9.40 14.25 4.07
CA TRP A 95 9.98 14.67 5.35
C TRP A 95 10.23 16.18 5.43
N ALA A 96 9.49 16.99 4.67
CA ALA A 96 9.71 18.43 4.58
C ALA A 96 9.62 19.11 5.96
N LEU A 97 8.57 18.79 6.73
CA LEU A 97 8.39 19.33 8.08
C LEU A 97 9.51 18.88 9.04
N PRO A 98 9.89 17.59 9.12
CA PRO A 98 11.08 17.15 9.84
C PRO A 98 12.38 17.87 9.44
N TRP A 99 12.64 18.09 8.15
CA TRP A 99 13.81 18.82 7.67
C TRP A 99 13.81 20.28 8.15
N LEU A 100 12.67 20.97 8.06
CA LEU A 100 12.53 22.34 8.54
C LEU A 100 12.73 22.42 10.06
N LEU A 101 12.18 21.46 10.82
CA LEU A 101 12.37 21.38 12.25
C LEU A 101 13.84 21.12 12.59
N PHE A 102 14.49 20.18 11.91
CA PHE A 102 15.92 19.90 12.08
C PHE A 102 16.75 21.16 11.81
N ALA A 103 16.53 21.87 10.70
CA ALA A 103 17.24 23.10 10.35
C ALA A 103 17.02 24.20 11.39
N TRP A 104 15.79 24.36 11.89
CA TRP A 104 15.46 25.31 12.95
C TRP A 104 16.19 24.98 14.26
N LEU A 105 16.13 23.73 14.71
CA LEU A 105 16.83 23.26 15.92
C LEU A 105 18.35 23.42 15.79
N TRP A 106 18.89 23.04 14.64
CA TRP A 106 20.32 23.13 14.34
C TRP A 106 20.86 24.56 14.46
N ARG A 107 20.07 25.54 14.00
CA ARG A 107 20.39 26.97 14.09
C ARG A 107 20.18 27.54 15.48
N ARG A 108 19.13 27.11 16.18
CA ARG A 108 18.75 27.65 17.49
C ARG A 108 19.69 27.20 18.60
N TRP A 109 20.18 25.96 18.54
CA TRP A 109 21.00 25.40 19.61
C TRP A 109 22.50 25.52 19.34
N GLN A 110 23.20 26.04 20.35
CA GLN A 110 24.65 26.12 20.35
C GLN A 110 25.27 24.73 20.55
N ARG A 111 26.53 24.58 20.15
CA ARG A 111 27.28 23.37 20.49
C ARG A 111 27.48 23.33 21.99
N HIS A 112 27.07 22.24 22.62
CA HIS A 112 27.37 21.96 24.01
C HIS A 112 28.50 20.92 24.03
N ALA A 113 29.41 21.00 24.99
CA ALA A 113 30.45 19.99 25.18
C ALA A 113 29.80 18.73 25.77
N THR A 114 29.11 17.95 24.94
CA THR A 114 28.42 16.73 25.37
C THR A 114 29.31 15.52 25.13
N VAL A 115 29.53 14.73 26.17
CA VAL A 115 30.34 13.49 26.19
C VAL A 115 29.51 12.27 25.74
N LEU A 116 28.32 12.49 25.19
CA LEU A 116 27.45 11.39 24.74
C LEU A 116 28.06 10.76 23.48
N ALA A 117 28.89 9.74 23.70
CA ALA A 117 29.36 8.87 22.64
C ALA A 117 28.13 8.19 22.01
N PRO A 118 27.97 8.27 20.68
CA PRO A 118 26.86 7.59 20.03
C PRO A 118 27.00 6.08 20.23
N VAL A 119 25.95 5.46 20.76
CA VAL A 119 25.89 3.99 20.98
C VAL A 119 25.95 3.24 19.63
N PHE A 120 25.61 3.91 18.53
CA PHE A 120 25.60 3.33 17.19
C PHE A 120 26.63 4.00 16.26
N PRO A 121 27.40 3.24 15.46
CA PRO A 121 28.33 3.80 14.48
C PRO A 121 27.60 4.71 13.47
N HIS A 122 28.03 5.96 13.39
CA HIS A 122 27.43 6.99 12.51
C HIS A 122 27.32 6.51 11.05
N THR A 123 28.38 5.89 10.53
CA THR A 123 28.44 5.35 9.16
C THR A 123 27.35 4.32 8.88
N SER A 124 27.03 3.48 9.88
CA SER A 124 26.01 2.44 9.74
C SER A 124 24.60 3.03 9.71
N LEU A 125 24.35 4.09 10.47
CA LEU A 125 23.05 4.76 10.47
C LEU A 125 22.82 5.58 9.18
N VAL A 126 23.88 6.22 8.68
CA VAL A 126 23.88 6.85 7.36
C VAL A 126 23.57 5.80 6.28
N ALA A 127 24.28 4.68 6.29
CA ALA A 127 24.04 3.59 5.35
C ALA A 127 22.61 3.04 5.46
N LEU A 128 22.08 2.83 6.68
CA LEU A 128 20.72 2.35 6.90
C LEU A 128 19.66 3.33 6.36
N THR A 129 19.97 4.63 6.36
CA THR A 129 19.08 5.67 5.84
C THR A 129 19.13 5.76 4.31
N LEU A 130 20.29 5.55 3.69
CA LEU A 130 20.49 5.75 2.25
C LEU A 130 20.37 4.47 1.41
N LEU A 131 20.84 3.33 1.90
CA LEU A 131 20.87 2.07 1.15
C LEU A 131 19.49 1.59 0.69
N PRO A 132 18.41 1.64 1.50
CA PRO A 132 17.10 1.23 1.02
C PRO A 132 16.66 1.99 -0.24
N ALA A 133 16.87 3.31 -0.25
CA ALA A 133 16.54 4.16 -1.38
C ALA A 133 17.45 3.90 -2.58
N ALA A 134 18.77 3.76 -2.34
CA ALA A 134 19.75 3.46 -3.38
C ALA A 134 19.48 2.11 -4.05
N ILE A 135 19.19 1.06 -3.28
CA ILE A 135 18.82 -0.27 -3.78
C ILE A 135 17.54 -0.19 -4.60
N THR A 136 16.51 0.50 -4.11
CA THR A 136 15.24 0.61 -4.83
C THR A 136 15.40 1.34 -6.16
N LEU A 137 16.22 2.39 -6.20
CA LEU A 137 16.55 3.10 -7.42
C LEU A 137 17.39 2.24 -8.38
N ALA A 138 18.35 1.47 -7.85
CA ALA A 138 19.13 0.52 -8.65
C ALA A 138 18.25 -0.58 -9.26
N LEU A 139 17.29 -1.12 -8.51
CA LEU A 139 16.31 -2.09 -9.00
C LEU A 139 15.46 -1.51 -10.14
N HIS A 140 15.09 -0.24 -10.08
CA HIS A 140 14.44 0.45 -11.18
C HIS A 140 15.34 0.56 -12.42
N VAL A 141 16.57 1.05 -12.26
CA VAL A 141 17.51 1.27 -13.38
C VAL A 141 17.91 -0.06 -14.04
N LEU A 142 18.16 -1.10 -13.24
CA LEU A 142 18.68 -2.38 -13.72
C LEU A 142 17.58 -3.32 -14.23
N LEU A 143 16.40 -3.31 -13.60
CA LEU A 143 15.33 -4.27 -13.89
C LEU A 143 14.09 -3.62 -14.53
N GLY A 144 14.07 -2.30 -14.71
CA GLY A 144 12.92 -1.59 -15.30
C GLY A 144 11.67 -1.61 -14.41
N ILE A 145 11.82 -1.78 -13.09
CA ILE A 145 10.67 -1.82 -12.16
C ILE A 145 10.01 -0.45 -12.08
N HIS A 146 8.71 -0.37 -12.29
CA HIS A 146 7.94 0.85 -12.11
C HIS A 146 7.95 1.36 -10.67
N LEU A 147 8.51 2.54 -10.48
CA LEU A 147 8.55 3.24 -9.21
C LEU A 147 7.30 4.11 -9.04
N THR A 148 6.49 3.73 -8.05
CA THR A 148 5.44 4.62 -7.54
C THR A 148 5.92 5.30 -6.27
N THR A 149 5.54 6.55 -6.05
CA THR A 149 5.94 7.32 -4.86
C THR A 149 5.57 6.64 -3.55
N HIS A 150 4.51 5.82 -3.53
CA HIS A 150 4.10 5.02 -2.37
C HIS A 150 5.17 4.01 -1.91
N TRP A 151 6.08 3.59 -2.78
CA TRP A 151 7.21 2.72 -2.41
C TRP A 151 8.25 3.46 -1.56
N ALA A 152 8.29 4.80 -1.63
CA ALA A 152 9.21 5.60 -0.85
C ALA A 152 8.77 5.85 0.61
N ILE A 153 7.52 5.54 0.95
CA ILE A 153 6.97 5.74 2.31
C ILE A 153 7.85 5.10 3.41
N PRO A 154 8.26 3.82 3.31
CA PRO A 154 9.10 3.19 4.34
C PRO A 154 10.61 3.46 4.19
N LEU A 155 11.09 4.08 3.11
CA LEU A 155 12.53 4.16 2.81
C LEU A 155 13.33 4.96 3.84
N TRP A 156 12.74 6.04 4.31
CA TRP A 156 13.42 7.05 5.11
C TRP A 156 13.17 6.87 6.62
N PHE A 157 12.79 5.65 7.05
CA PHE A 157 12.41 5.37 8.44
C PHE A 157 13.54 5.67 9.45
N ALA A 158 14.81 5.58 9.03
CA ALA A 158 15.98 5.84 9.87
C ALA A 158 16.36 7.34 9.94
N LEU A 159 15.72 8.19 9.14
CA LEU A 159 16.01 9.63 9.07
C LEU A 159 15.84 10.36 10.43
N PRO A 160 14.80 10.09 11.26
CA PRO A 160 14.70 10.68 12.59
C PRO A 160 15.90 10.37 13.48
N ALA A 161 16.34 9.11 13.49
CA ALA A 161 17.51 8.70 14.29
C ALA A 161 18.78 9.39 13.79
N LEU A 162 18.94 9.54 12.46
CA LEU A 162 20.06 10.26 11.87
C LEU A 162 20.06 11.74 12.27
N PHE A 163 18.90 12.40 12.25
CA PHE A 163 18.76 13.78 12.72
C PHE A 163 19.09 13.91 14.21
N THR A 164 18.64 12.99 15.05
CA THR A 164 18.99 12.97 16.47
C THR A 164 20.49 12.82 16.67
N LEU A 165 21.13 11.89 15.94
CA LEU A 165 22.57 11.69 16.00
C LEU A 165 23.33 12.97 15.65
N TRP A 166 22.90 13.69 14.61
CA TRP A 166 23.51 14.95 14.21
C TRP A 166 23.25 16.06 15.22
N LEU A 167 22.05 16.13 15.81
CA LEU A 167 21.69 17.12 16.81
C LEU A 167 22.28 16.84 18.20
N LEU A 168 22.73 15.61 18.49
CA LEU A 168 23.21 15.18 19.81
C LEU A 168 24.22 16.16 20.43
N PRO A 169 25.24 16.66 19.71
CA PRO A 169 26.21 17.64 20.25
C PRO A 169 25.63 19.01 20.60
N LYS A 170 24.40 19.28 20.17
CA LYS A 170 23.70 20.56 20.34
C LYS A 170 22.53 20.44 21.31
N LEU A 171 22.16 19.23 21.75
CA LEU A 171 21.05 19.05 22.68
C LEU A 171 21.42 19.64 24.05
N PRO A 172 20.56 20.49 24.65
CA PRO A 172 20.73 20.92 26.03
C PRO A 172 20.46 19.75 26.99
N GLU A 173 21.09 19.79 28.17
CA GLU A 173 20.83 18.80 29.24
C GLU A 173 19.42 18.93 29.84
N ALA A 174 18.83 20.12 29.75
CA ALA A 174 17.48 20.39 30.25
C ALA A 174 16.39 19.71 29.37
N PRO A 175 15.24 19.32 29.97
CA PRO A 175 14.14 18.74 29.22
C PRO A 175 13.69 19.64 28.06
N LEU A 176 13.63 19.05 26.87
CA LEU A 176 13.28 19.77 25.63
C LEU A 176 11.79 19.98 25.46
N TRP A 177 10.96 19.15 26.10
CA TRP A 177 9.51 19.17 25.90
C TRP A 177 8.84 20.52 26.21
N PRO A 178 9.15 21.23 27.33
CA PRO A 178 8.57 22.55 27.59
C PRO A 178 8.86 23.58 26.51
N GLN A 179 10.02 23.49 25.85
CA GLN A 179 10.44 24.39 24.78
C GLN A 179 9.84 23.97 23.42
N ALA A 180 9.72 22.67 23.16
CA ALA A 180 9.27 22.12 21.89
C ALA A 180 7.74 22.01 21.76
N ARG A 181 6.99 21.89 22.87
CA ARG A 181 5.55 21.59 22.84
C ARG A 181 4.73 22.57 22.01
N ARG A 182 5.04 23.87 22.07
CA ARG A 182 4.31 24.90 21.30
C ARG A 182 4.54 24.73 19.80
N ALA A 183 5.76 24.42 19.39
CA ALA A 183 6.08 24.15 17.99
C ALA A 183 5.41 22.86 17.51
N VAL A 184 5.43 21.80 18.32
CA VAL A 184 4.75 20.53 18.03
C VAL A 184 3.24 20.74 17.87
N TYR A 185 2.59 21.43 18.82
CA TYR A 185 1.17 21.76 18.72
C TYR A 185 0.86 22.69 17.55
N GLY A 186 1.74 23.65 17.26
CA GLY A 186 1.62 24.51 16.08
C GLY A 186 1.66 23.70 14.79
N VAL A 187 2.60 22.77 14.64
CA VAL A 187 2.68 21.87 13.47
C VAL A 187 1.46 20.96 13.40
N ALA A 188 1.03 20.37 14.52
CA ALA A 188 -0.16 19.53 14.56
C ALA A 188 -1.43 20.32 14.15
N LEU A 189 -1.56 21.56 14.63
CA LEU A 189 -2.66 22.45 14.24
C LEU A 189 -2.59 22.83 12.75
N LEU A 190 -1.40 23.13 12.22
CA LEU A 190 -1.21 23.41 10.80
C LEU A 190 -1.55 22.20 9.92
N ILE A 191 -1.18 20.99 10.34
CA ILE A 191 -1.57 19.75 9.64
C ILE A 191 -3.09 19.59 9.68
N LEU A 192 -3.72 19.81 10.85
CA LEU A 192 -5.17 19.69 11.00
C LEU A 192 -5.92 20.70 10.12
N VAL A 193 -5.60 21.99 10.24
CA VAL A 193 -6.22 23.07 9.47
C VAL A 193 -5.93 22.93 7.98
N GLY A 194 -4.68 22.60 7.62
CA GLY A 194 -4.27 22.35 6.24
C GLY A 194 -5.01 21.16 5.62
N SER A 195 -5.21 20.08 6.37
CA SER A 195 -5.98 18.92 5.92
C SER A 195 -7.46 19.26 5.73
N ALA A 196 -8.07 19.97 6.69
CA ALA A 196 -9.45 20.43 6.58
C ALA A 196 -9.66 21.37 5.38
N GLY A 197 -8.72 22.31 5.17
CA GLY A 197 -8.73 23.21 4.03
C GLY A 197 -8.55 22.47 2.69
N TYR A 198 -7.62 21.51 2.63
CA TYR A 198 -7.42 20.67 1.45
C TYR A 198 -8.67 19.86 1.12
N VAL A 199 -9.24 19.14 2.11
CA VAL A 199 -10.45 18.34 1.93
C VAL A 199 -11.61 19.23 1.46
N THR A 200 -11.86 20.34 2.14
CA THR A 200 -12.91 21.31 1.77
C THR A 200 -12.70 21.82 0.34
N SER A 201 -11.47 22.19 -0.02
CA SER A 201 -11.14 22.63 -1.39
C SER A 201 -11.39 21.54 -2.43
N THR A 202 -10.98 20.30 -2.16
CA THR A 202 -11.23 19.17 -3.08
C THR A 202 -12.72 18.85 -3.23
N ALA A 203 -13.48 18.93 -2.14
CA ALA A 203 -14.93 18.74 -2.12
C ALA A 203 -15.62 19.85 -2.93
N LEU A 204 -15.32 21.11 -2.63
CA LEU A 204 -15.88 22.27 -3.33
C LEU A 204 -15.48 22.33 -4.80
N ARG A 205 -14.31 21.80 -5.20
CA ARG A 205 -13.90 21.71 -6.61
C ARG A 205 -14.54 20.53 -7.34
N GLY A 206 -15.18 19.59 -6.64
CA GLY A 206 -15.76 18.41 -7.28
C GLY A 206 -14.70 17.45 -7.82
N LYS A 207 -13.55 17.27 -7.16
CA LYS A 207 -12.52 16.34 -7.65
C LYS A 207 -13.02 14.89 -7.60
N SER A 208 -13.06 14.19 -8.73
CA SER A 208 -13.57 12.80 -8.82
C SER A 208 -12.97 11.85 -7.79
N SER A 209 -11.69 12.01 -7.45
CA SER A 209 -10.99 11.19 -6.45
C SER A 209 -11.54 11.31 -5.02
N TYR A 210 -12.19 12.42 -4.70
CA TYR A 210 -12.87 12.63 -3.43
C TYR A 210 -14.31 12.06 -3.43
N TYR A 211 -14.88 11.83 -4.62
CA TYR A 211 -16.29 11.49 -4.88
C TYR A 211 -16.52 9.99 -5.12
N TYR A 212 -15.84 9.12 -4.39
CA TYR A 212 -16.02 7.66 -4.51
C TYR A 212 -17.44 7.18 -4.14
N SER A 213 -18.11 7.87 -3.19
CA SER A 213 -19.48 7.60 -2.69
C SER A 213 -19.89 6.11 -2.63
N ARG A 214 -19.02 5.27 -2.03
CA ARG A 214 -19.16 3.79 -2.01
C ARG A 214 -20.48 3.29 -1.42
N GLN A 215 -21.02 3.96 -0.42
CA GLN A 215 -22.32 3.60 0.15
C GLN A 215 -23.48 3.82 -0.83
N ALA A 216 -23.41 4.87 -1.67
CA ALA A 216 -24.41 5.11 -2.71
C ALA A 216 -24.30 4.09 -3.84
N LEU A 217 -23.09 3.69 -4.22
CA LEU A 217 -22.84 2.57 -5.14
C LEU A 217 -23.48 1.29 -4.58
N VAL A 218 -23.19 0.95 -3.32
CA VAL A 218 -23.70 -0.25 -2.66
C VAL A 218 -25.22 -0.26 -2.64
N ALA A 219 -25.85 0.85 -2.23
CA ALA A 219 -27.31 0.95 -2.20
C ALA A 219 -27.93 0.76 -3.59
N ALA A 220 -27.34 1.36 -4.63
CA ALA A 220 -27.86 1.25 -6.00
C ALA A 220 -27.72 -0.18 -6.56
N VAL A 221 -26.59 -0.84 -6.31
CA VAL A 221 -26.31 -2.21 -6.77
C VAL A 221 -27.14 -3.23 -6.00
N GLU A 222 -27.29 -3.09 -4.68
CA GLU A 222 -28.18 -3.96 -3.88
C GLU A 222 -29.65 -3.81 -4.31
N ALA A 223 -30.10 -2.59 -4.61
CA ALA A 223 -31.45 -2.37 -5.14
C ALA A 223 -31.63 -3.05 -6.51
N ALA A 224 -30.68 -2.88 -7.44
CA ALA A 224 -30.72 -3.54 -8.74
C ALA A 224 -30.65 -5.08 -8.62
N PHE A 225 -29.88 -5.59 -7.66
CA PHE A 225 -29.79 -7.02 -7.38
C PHE A 225 -31.12 -7.57 -6.83
N ALA A 226 -31.72 -6.88 -5.86
CA ALA A 226 -32.98 -7.30 -5.24
C ALA A 226 -34.15 -7.29 -6.23
N GLU A 227 -34.17 -6.33 -7.16
CA GLU A 227 -35.14 -6.29 -8.26
C GLU A 227 -34.94 -7.48 -9.22
N ARG A 228 -33.69 -7.82 -9.52
CA ARG A 228 -33.36 -8.88 -10.49
C ARG A 228 -33.49 -10.29 -9.92
N TYR A 229 -33.15 -10.49 -8.65
CA TYR A 229 -33.17 -11.78 -7.98
C TYR A 229 -33.92 -11.68 -6.64
N PRO A 230 -35.26 -11.57 -6.66
CA PRO A 230 -36.05 -11.43 -5.44
C PRO A 230 -35.81 -12.59 -4.46
N GLY A 231 -35.54 -12.25 -3.20
CA GLY A 231 -35.28 -13.23 -2.14
C GLY A 231 -33.90 -13.90 -2.18
N ALA A 232 -33.08 -13.63 -3.20
CA ALA A 232 -31.70 -14.08 -3.23
C ALA A 232 -30.78 -13.14 -2.44
N THR A 233 -29.57 -13.58 -2.16
CA THR A 233 -28.51 -12.75 -1.56
C THR A 233 -27.27 -12.80 -2.43
N LEU A 234 -26.62 -11.66 -2.62
CA LEU A 234 -25.34 -11.57 -3.31
C LEU A 234 -24.27 -12.13 -2.37
N ARG A 235 -23.56 -13.19 -2.78
CA ARG A 235 -22.62 -13.93 -1.92
C ARG A 235 -21.15 -13.66 -2.23
N TRP A 236 -20.85 -13.22 -3.45
CA TRP A 236 -19.50 -12.85 -3.85
C TRP A 236 -19.50 -11.71 -4.87
N VAL A 237 -18.44 -10.93 -4.87
CA VAL A 237 -18.21 -9.82 -5.82
C VAL A 237 -16.77 -9.87 -6.33
N GLY A 238 -16.62 -9.90 -7.66
CA GLY A 238 -15.35 -9.94 -8.38
C GLY A 238 -15.10 -8.67 -9.21
N GLY A 239 -14.08 -8.71 -10.07
CA GLY A 239 -13.75 -7.67 -11.05
C GLY A 239 -12.67 -6.71 -10.59
N THR A 240 -12.85 -5.43 -10.92
CA THR A 240 -11.88 -4.34 -10.69
C THR A 240 -11.63 -4.13 -9.19
N TRP A 241 -10.40 -4.43 -8.77
CA TRP A 241 -9.92 -4.06 -7.44
C TRP A 241 -9.55 -2.56 -7.41
N ALA A 242 -9.98 -1.76 -6.44
CA ALA A 242 -10.51 -2.09 -5.13
C ALA A 242 -12.04 -1.92 -4.97
N GLU A 243 -12.80 -1.83 -6.06
CA GLU A 243 -14.26 -1.60 -5.99
C GLU A 243 -14.98 -2.79 -5.40
N SER A 244 -14.68 -4.01 -5.83
CA SER A 244 -15.26 -5.24 -5.28
C SER A 244 -15.00 -5.39 -3.78
N ALA A 245 -13.78 -5.05 -3.34
CA ALA A 245 -13.40 -5.01 -1.92
C ALA A 245 -14.20 -3.99 -1.12
N SER A 246 -14.34 -2.80 -1.70
CA SER A 246 -15.07 -1.69 -1.09
C SER A 246 -16.54 -2.02 -0.94
N PHE A 247 -17.15 -2.63 -1.96
CA PHE A 247 -18.52 -3.08 -1.92
C PHE A 247 -18.73 -4.10 -0.81
N ALA A 248 -17.92 -5.16 -0.77
CA ALA A 248 -17.99 -6.19 0.27
C ALA A 248 -17.89 -5.63 1.69
N PHE A 249 -17.12 -4.57 1.88
CA PHE A 249 -16.99 -3.90 3.18
C PHE A 249 -18.26 -3.13 3.58
N PHE A 250 -18.93 -2.48 2.64
CA PHE A 250 -20.09 -1.61 2.93
C PHE A 250 -21.46 -2.29 2.74
N ALA A 251 -21.52 -3.40 2.00
CA ALA A 251 -22.76 -4.15 1.77
C ALA A 251 -23.18 -4.90 3.06
N PRO A 252 -24.46 -4.84 3.47
CA PRO A 252 -24.94 -5.52 4.67
C PRO A 252 -24.72 -7.04 4.66
N SER A 253 -24.79 -7.65 3.48
CA SER A 253 -24.60 -9.09 3.25
C SER A 253 -23.14 -9.53 3.35
N HIS A 254 -22.19 -8.59 3.34
CA HIS A 254 -20.74 -8.82 3.33
C HIS A 254 -20.31 -9.94 2.36
N PRO A 255 -20.62 -9.81 1.05
CA PRO A 255 -20.26 -10.81 0.07
C PRO A 255 -18.74 -10.99 0.03
N ARG A 256 -18.31 -12.18 -0.35
CA ARG A 256 -16.89 -12.50 -0.53
C ARG A 256 -16.30 -11.63 -1.65
N ALA A 257 -15.36 -10.76 -1.32
CA ALA A 257 -14.59 -10.02 -2.32
C ALA A 257 -13.55 -10.93 -2.98
N LEU A 258 -13.54 -10.95 -4.30
CA LEU A 258 -12.60 -11.70 -5.13
C LEU A 258 -11.84 -10.72 -6.04
N PRO A 259 -10.51 -10.85 -6.16
CA PRO A 259 -9.76 -10.04 -7.10
C PRO A 259 -9.88 -10.65 -8.51
N GLY A 260 -10.51 -9.94 -9.44
CA GLY A 260 -10.84 -10.48 -10.76
C GLY A 260 -11.99 -11.49 -10.72
N VAL A 261 -11.88 -12.58 -11.49
CA VAL A 261 -12.93 -13.63 -11.59
C VAL A 261 -12.67 -14.81 -10.64
N PRO A 262 -13.70 -15.57 -10.21
CA PRO A 262 -13.61 -16.48 -9.05
C PRO A 262 -12.65 -17.68 -9.13
N ASP A 263 -12.37 -18.18 -10.33
CA ASP A 263 -11.60 -19.41 -10.57
C ASP A 263 -10.38 -19.18 -11.47
N ALA A 264 -9.92 -17.93 -11.56
CA ALA A 264 -8.67 -17.56 -12.19
C ALA A 264 -7.77 -16.83 -11.19
N MET A 265 -6.47 -16.79 -11.48
CA MET A 265 -5.60 -15.87 -10.76
C MET A 265 -6.05 -14.42 -11.01
N PRO A 266 -6.01 -13.54 -9.99
CA PRO A 266 -5.45 -13.76 -8.64
C PRO A 266 -6.41 -14.34 -7.59
N ALA A 267 -7.69 -14.61 -7.89
CA ALA A 267 -8.66 -15.11 -6.90
C ALA A 267 -8.30 -16.48 -6.31
N LEU A 268 -7.57 -17.31 -7.06
CA LEU A 268 -7.11 -18.64 -6.61
C LEU A 268 -6.11 -18.59 -5.44
N VAL A 269 -5.54 -17.41 -5.12
CA VAL A 269 -4.73 -17.20 -3.90
C VAL A 269 -5.55 -17.46 -2.63
N ASN A 270 -6.85 -17.16 -2.67
CA ASN A 270 -7.77 -17.40 -1.57
C ASN A 270 -9.12 -17.85 -2.14
N PRO A 271 -9.19 -19.11 -2.61
CA PRO A 271 -10.26 -19.59 -3.48
C PRO A 271 -11.61 -19.52 -2.77
N HIS A 272 -12.68 -19.40 -3.58
CA HIS A 272 -14.06 -19.42 -3.09
C HIS A 272 -14.83 -20.58 -3.74
N PRO A 273 -14.62 -21.84 -3.32
CA PRO A 273 -15.07 -23.03 -4.06
C PRO A 273 -16.58 -23.11 -4.33
N THR A 274 -17.39 -22.39 -3.56
CA THR A 274 -18.84 -22.39 -3.70
C THR A 274 -19.37 -21.35 -4.69
N TRP A 275 -18.50 -20.52 -5.30
CA TRP A 275 -18.89 -19.41 -6.18
C TRP A 275 -19.90 -19.81 -7.25
N ALA A 276 -19.77 -21.01 -7.83
CA ALA A 276 -20.61 -21.48 -8.95
C ALA A 276 -22.05 -21.80 -8.52
N ARG A 277 -22.30 -22.05 -7.24
CA ARG A 277 -23.63 -22.37 -6.68
C ARG A 277 -24.32 -21.16 -6.06
N GLU A 278 -23.71 -19.99 -6.18
CA GLU A 278 -24.12 -18.78 -5.47
C GLU A 278 -24.36 -17.65 -6.45
N HIS A 279 -25.23 -16.71 -6.08
CA HIS A 279 -25.35 -15.46 -6.81
C HIS A 279 -24.12 -14.58 -6.56
N GLY A 280 -23.55 -14.08 -7.64
CA GLY A 280 -22.41 -13.18 -7.61
C GLY A 280 -22.52 -12.05 -8.62
N ALA A 281 -21.52 -11.18 -8.58
CA ALA A 281 -21.40 -10.07 -9.51
C ALA A 281 -19.94 -9.81 -9.84
N ILE A 282 -19.65 -9.38 -11.07
CA ILE A 282 -18.32 -8.91 -11.49
C ILE A 282 -18.44 -7.41 -11.77
N PHE A 283 -17.68 -6.59 -11.05
CA PHE A 283 -17.70 -5.15 -11.22
C PHE A 283 -16.58 -4.69 -12.13
N CYS A 284 -16.93 -4.10 -13.26
CA CYS A 284 -15.98 -3.56 -14.22
C CYS A 284 -16.11 -2.05 -14.31
N THR A 285 -15.97 -1.41 -13.16
CA THR A 285 -16.16 0.03 -13.00
C THR A 285 -14.83 0.76 -13.18
N GLY A 286 -14.83 1.81 -14.01
CA GLY A 286 -13.67 2.67 -14.20
C GLY A 286 -13.27 3.42 -12.91
N THR A 287 -12.03 3.91 -12.87
CA THR A 287 -11.47 4.57 -11.67
C THR A 287 -12.39 5.69 -11.17
N TYR A 288 -12.69 5.73 -9.87
CA TYR A 288 -13.55 6.77 -9.25
C TYR A 288 -15.01 6.78 -9.74
N GLY A 289 -15.51 5.63 -10.22
CA GLY A 289 -16.89 5.51 -10.72
C GLY A 289 -17.14 6.26 -12.02
N THR A 290 -16.08 6.47 -12.82
CA THR A 290 -16.17 7.13 -14.13
C THR A 290 -15.95 6.11 -15.24
N GLY A 291 -17.02 5.80 -15.97
CA GLY A 291 -16.98 4.90 -17.11
C GLY A 291 -16.79 3.42 -16.73
N ASP A 292 -16.24 2.70 -17.68
CA ASP A 292 -15.98 1.26 -17.66
C ASP A 292 -14.50 0.95 -17.53
N ASP A 293 -14.21 -0.27 -17.07
CA ASP A 293 -12.90 -0.89 -17.18
C ASP A 293 -12.96 -1.90 -18.33
N ALA A 294 -12.62 -1.46 -19.54
CA ALA A 294 -12.72 -2.27 -20.75
C ALA A 294 -11.93 -3.60 -20.66
N ALA A 295 -10.80 -3.61 -19.96
CA ALA A 295 -10.03 -4.84 -19.74
C ALA A 295 -10.79 -5.81 -18.83
N CYS A 296 -11.41 -5.31 -17.77
CA CYS A 296 -12.31 -6.11 -16.92
C CYS A 296 -13.53 -6.59 -17.70
N GLU A 297 -14.18 -5.73 -18.50
CA GLU A 297 -15.38 -6.10 -19.28
C GLU A 297 -15.06 -7.25 -20.24
N MET A 298 -14.00 -7.13 -21.05
CA MET A 298 -13.56 -8.20 -21.94
C MET A 298 -13.25 -9.50 -21.19
N GLN A 299 -12.61 -9.40 -20.02
CA GLN A 299 -12.32 -10.58 -19.19
C GLN A 299 -13.60 -11.22 -18.65
N ALA A 300 -14.56 -10.42 -18.17
CA ALA A 300 -15.83 -10.89 -17.62
C ALA A 300 -16.67 -11.58 -18.69
N GLU A 301 -16.79 -10.97 -19.87
CA GLU A 301 -17.52 -11.54 -21.01
C GLU A 301 -16.91 -12.85 -21.48
N ALA A 302 -15.58 -12.89 -21.71
CA ALA A 302 -14.88 -14.10 -22.11
C ALA A 302 -15.03 -15.22 -21.05
N TRP A 303 -14.95 -14.86 -19.77
CA TRP A 303 -15.10 -15.80 -18.66
C TRP A 303 -16.50 -16.38 -18.56
N LEU A 304 -17.54 -15.56 -18.72
CA LEU A 304 -18.95 -16.00 -18.74
C LEU A 304 -19.24 -16.88 -19.96
N ALA A 305 -18.78 -16.46 -21.14
CA ALA A 305 -18.97 -17.20 -22.39
C ALA A 305 -18.33 -18.59 -22.34
N ALA A 306 -17.10 -18.71 -21.80
CA ALA A 306 -16.41 -19.98 -21.63
C ALA A 306 -17.14 -20.98 -20.72
N ARG A 307 -18.09 -20.51 -19.90
CA ARG A 307 -18.90 -21.32 -18.97
C ARG A 307 -20.33 -21.55 -19.46
N GLY A 308 -20.67 -21.08 -20.67
CA GLY A 308 -22.06 -21.10 -21.16
C GLY A 308 -23.03 -20.30 -20.29
N ALA A 309 -22.51 -19.37 -19.48
CA ALA A 309 -23.32 -18.51 -18.62
C ALA A 309 -23.91 -17.35 -19.44
N ALA A 310 -25.12 -16.91 -19.10
CA ALA A 310 -25.71 -15.74 -19.72
C ALA A 310 -24.89 -14.48 -19.38
N VAL A 311 -24.53 -13.70 -20.40
CA VAL A 311 -23.86 -12.41 -20.22
C VAL A 311 -24.90 -11.37 -19.81
N LEU A 312 -25.04 -11.17 -18.51
CA LEU A 312 -26.02 -10.25 -17.92
C LEU A 312 -25.35 -8.95 -17.49
N ARG A 313 -25.03 -8.11 -18.48
CA ARG A 313 -24.45 -6.78 -18.27
C ARG A 313 -25.54 -5.78 -17.84
N GLN A 314 -25.28 -5.01 -16.79
CA GLN A 314 -26.11 -3.90 -16.36
C GLN A 314 -25.26 -2.68 -16.01
N GLU A 315 -25.63 -1.53 -16.56
CA GLU A 315 -25.08 -0.24 -16.13
C GLU A 315 -25.95 0.32 -15.01
N ILE A 316 -25.32 0.63 -13.88
CA ILE A 316 -25.98 1.12 -12.67
C ILE A 316 -25.53 2.54 -12.42
N VAL A 317 -26.47 3.47 -12.51
CA VAL A 317 -26.24 4.88 -12.24
C VAL A 317 -26.46 5.16 -10.76
N TYR A 318 -25.52 5.85 -10.13
CA TYR A 318 -25.63 6.28 -8.73
C TYR A 318 -25.11 7.70 -8.58
N ARG A 319 -25.46 8.35 -7.46
CA ARG A 319 -25.13 9.77 -7.25
C ARG A 319 -24.35 9.98 -5.97
N ALA A 320 -23.19 10.61 -6.11
CA ALA A 320 -22.42 11.14 -4.99
C ALA A 320 -23.03 12.48 -4.57
N GLN A 321 -23.78 12.52 -3.47
CA GLN A 321 -24.49 13.72 -3.00
C GLN A 321 -24.59 13.81 -1.47
N GLY A 322 -24.92 14.99 -0.94
CA GLY A 322 -25.09 15.26 0.49
C GLY A 322 -24.00 16.18 1.05
N TRP A 323 -23.98 16.39 2.36
CA TRP A 323 -23.05 17.34 3.01
C TRP A 323 -21.58 17.02 2.72
N ARG A 324 -21.23 15.73 2.61
CA ARG A 324 -19.87 15.28 2.27
C ARG A 324 -19.52 15.56 0.82
N TYR A 325 -20.51 15.68 -0.07
CA TYR A 325 -20.39 15.79 -1.52
C TYR A 325 -21.17 17.03 -2.02
N PRO A 326 -20.69 18.25 -1.71
CA PRO A 326 -21.46 19.48 -1.88
C PRO A 326 -21.79 19.82 -3.35
N ARG A 327 -20.99 19.32 -4.30
CA ARG A 327 -21.32 19.32 -5.73
C ARG A 327 -21.76 17.94 -6.17
N PRO A 328 -23.07 17.65 -6.34
CA PRO A 328 -23.51 16.32 -6.69
C PRO A 328 -22.90 15.83 -8.01
N GLN A 329 -22.44 14.58 -8.04
CA GLN A 329 -21.90 13.94 -9.26
C GLN A 329 -22.65 12.66 -9.56
N GLU A 330 -23.11 12.53 -10.79
CA GLU A 330 -23.54 11.26 -11.32
C GLU A 330 -22.33 10.37 -11.59
N LYS A 331 -22.47 9.08 -11.26
CA LYS A 331 -21.47 8.04 -11.35
C LYS A 331 -22.09 6.80 -11.96
N ARG A 332 -21.24 5.96 -12.53
CA ARG A 332 -21.67 4.75 -13.24
C ARG A 332 -20.84 3.57 -12.75
N ALA A 333 -21.50 2.44 -12.62
CA ALA A 333 -20.87 1.15 -12.37
C ALA A 333 -21.38 0.15 -13.41
N VAL A 334 -20.46 -0.62 -13.99
CA VAL A 334 -20.81 -1.71 -14.89
C VAL A 334 -20.73 -3.00 -14.10
N VAL A 335 -21.85 -3.72 -14.07
CA VAL A 335 -22.00 -4.95 -13.29
C VAL A 335 -22.41 -6.08 -14.22
N TYR A 336 -21.70 -7.20 -14.12
CA TYR A 336 -22.08 -8.46 -14.74
C TYR A 336 -22.64 -9.37 -13.67
N TRP A 337 -23.93 -9.73 -13.79
CA TRP A 337 -24.58 -10.62 -12.83
C TRP A 337 -24.26 -12.07 -13.13
N VAL A 338 -23.93 -12.82 -12.08
CA VAL A 338 -23.66 -14.25 -12.16
C VAL A 338 -24.70 -14.99 -11.34
N ALA A 339 -25.60 -15.68 -12.02
CA ALA A 339 -26.52 -16.61 -11.37
C ALA A 339 -25.82 -17.95 -11.12
N PRO A 340 -26.31 -18.76 -10.15
CA PRO A 340 -25.82 -20.12 -9.97
C PRO A 340 -25.81 -20.90 -11.30
N LEU A 341 -24.66 -21.48 -11.63
CA LEU A 341 -24.49 -22.28 -12.83
C LEU A 341 -25.21 -23.62 -12.62
N ARG A 342 -25.95 -24.07 -13.62
CA ARG A 342 -26.53 -25.43 -13.61
C ARG A 342 -25.38 -26.42 -13.73
N GLN A 343 -25.23 -27.30 -12.74
CA GLN A 343 -24.24 -28.37 -12.73
C GLN A 343 -24.68 -29.53 -13.62
#